data_AF-A0A965Q1E0-F1
#
_entry.id   AF-A0A965Q1E0-F1
#
_cell.length_a   1.000
_cell.length_b   1.000
_cell.length_c   1.000
_cell.angle_alpha   90.00
_cell.angle_beta   90.00
_cell.angle_gamma   90.00
#
_symmetry.space_group_name_H-M   'P 1'
#
loop_
_entity.id
_entity.type
_entity.pdbx_description
1 polymer ?
#
loop_
_entity_poly.entity_id
_entity_poly.type
_entity_poly.pdbx_seq_one_letter_code
_entity_poly.pdbx_strand_id
1 'polypeptide(L)'
;MKTEFLNGKEENMAKEKKIGLEELLKSEDPAKLMSGIKFENGMHLLEELVAQVEEGGLDLEKAMMSYERGIVVLDHLREVLSRAEQKLQVVQSDASGR
;
A
#
# COMPACT_ATOMS: atom_id res chain seq x y z
N MET A 1 -1.72 1.83 40.87
CA MET A 1 -2.47 2.21 39.65
C MET A 1 -1.52 2.76 38.59
N LYS A 2 -0.77 1.90 37.88
CA LYS A 2 0.04 2.30 36.71
C LYS A 2 0.20 1.19 35.66
N THR A 3 -0.62 0.14 35.70
CA THR A 3 -0.44 -1.06 34.87
C THR A 3 -1.50 -1.26 33.79
N GLU A 4 -2.45 -0.33 33.61
CA GLU A 4 -3.57 -0.53 32.67
C GLU A 4 -3.48 0.27 31.36
N PHE A 5 -2.44 1.09 31.16
CA PHE A 5 -2.33 1.96 29.97
C PHE A 5 -1.56 1.37 28.78
N LEU A 6 -1.11 0.11 28.85
CA LEU A 6 -0.35 -0.53 27.76
C LEU A 6 -1.05 -1.74 27.13
N ASN A 7 -2.17 -2.21 27.67
CA ASN A 7 -2.81 -3.45 27.21
C ASN A 7 -3.81 -3.27 26.05
N GLY A 8 -4.01 -2.03 25.56
CA GLY A 8 -5.01 -1.72 24.53
C GLY A 8 -4.48 -1.65 23.09
N LYS A 9 -3.17 -1.83 22.87
CA LYS A 9 -2.57 -1.78 21.52
C LYS A 9 -2.41 -3.15 20.85
N GLU A 10 -2.48 -4.25 21.59
CA GLU A 10 -2.25 -5.58 21.03
C GLU A 10 -3.52 -6.26 20.50
N GLU A 11 -4.72 -5.87 20.98
CA GLU A 11 -5.99 -6.54 20.60
C GLU A 11 -6.69 -5.98 19.35
N ASN A 12 -6.06 -5.06 18.61
CA ASN A 12 -6.62 -4.56 17.34
C ASN A 12 -5.62 -4.63 16.17
N MET A 13 -4.85 -5.72 16.10
CA MET A 13 -4.28 -6.18 14.84
C MET A 13 -5.38 -6.88 14.03
N ALA A 14 -6.32 -6.09 13.50
CA ALA A 14 -7.13 -6.55 12.36
C ALA A 14 -6.15 -7.09 11.33
N LYS A 15 -6.22 -8.39 11.03
CA LYS A 15 -5.30 -9.11 10.13
C LYS A 15 -4.95 -8.21 8.95
N GLU A 16 -3.71 -7.70 8.94
CA GLU A 16 -3.32 -6.72 7.93
C GLU A 16 -3.42 -7.38 6.57
N LYS A 17 -4.19 -6.77 5.66
CA LYS A 17 -4.26 -7.24 4.28
C LYS A 17 -2.87 -7.05 3.67
N LYS A 18 -2.16 -8.16 3.47
CA LYS A 18 -0.84 -8.25 2.85
C LYS A 18 -0.99 -9.13 1.62
N ILE A 19 -0.39 -8.69 0.52
CA ILE A 19 -0.27 -9.48 -0.71
C ILE A 19 1.22 -9.65 -1.01
N GLY A 20 1.59 -10.73 -1.69
CA GLY A 20 2.94 -10.92 -2.20
C GLY A 20 3.07 -10.47 -3.66
N LEU A 21 4.31 -10.19 -4.09
CA LEU A 21 4.62 -9.82 -5.47
C LEU A 21 4.09 -10.83 -6.49
N GLU A 22 4.30 -12.12 -6.22
CA GLU A 22 3.87 -13.20 -7.13
C GLU A 22 2.35 -13.26 -7.31
N GLU A 23 1.59 -12.98 -6.25
CA GLU A 23 0.13 -12.92 -6.28
C GLU A 23 -0.34 -11.71 -7.11
N LEU A 24 0.33 -10.56 -6.97
CA LEU A 24 0.04 -9.36 -7.74
C LEU A 24 0.32 -9.57 -9.25
N LEU A 25 1.47 -10.17 -9.58
CA LEU A 25 1.86 -10.45 -10.97
C LEU A 25 0.87 -11.40 -11.65
N LYS A 26 0.39 -12.43 -10.95
CA LYS A 26 -0.52 -13.45 -11.50
C LYS A 26 -2.00 -13.06 -11.50
N SER A 27 -2.36 -11.92 -10.91
CA SER A 27 -3.76 -11.51 -10.81
C SER A 27 -4.36 -11.06 -12.13
N GLU A 28 -5.59 -11.50 -12.41
CA GLU A 28 -6.43 -10.97 -13.50
C GLU A 28 -7.02 -9.59 -13.17
N ASP A 29 -7.16 -9.25 -11.88
CA ASP A 29 -7.66 -7.96 -11.39
C ASP A 29 -6.74 -7.43 -10.27
N PRO A 30 -5.58 -6.86 -10.65
CA PRO A 30 -4.61 -6.36 -9.67
C PRO A 30 -5.12 -5.15 -8.88
N ALA A 31 -6.01 -4.32 -9.47
CA ALA A 31 -6.57 -3.16 -8.79
C ALA A 31 -7.45 -3.57 -7.60
N LYS A 32 -8.29 -4.60 -7.78
CA LYS A 32 -9.09 -5.17 -6.68
C LYS A 32 -8.23 -5.80 -5.59
N LEU A 33 -7.12 -6.45 -5.94
CA LEU A 33 -6.18 -6.96 -4.94
C LEU A 33 -5.57 -5.83 -4.12
N MET A 34 -5.12 -4.76 -4.78
CA MET A 34 -4.53 -3.58 -4.14
C MET A 34 -5.51 -2.79 -3.27
N SER A 35 -6.82 -2.87 -3.54
CA SER A 35 -7.83 -2.19 -2.73
C SER A 35 -7.73 -2.54 -1.25
N GLY A 36 -7.59 -1.53 -0.39
CA GLY A 36 -7.47 -1.70 1.06
C GLY A 36 -6.10 -2.17 1.55
N ILE A 37 -5.10 -2.28 0.68
CA ILE A 37 -3.71 -2.48 1.09
C ILE A 37 -3.18 -1.21 1.77
N LYS A 38 -2.43 -1.38 2.87
CA LYS A 38 -1.79 -0.25 3.56
C LYS A 38 -0.65 0.34 2.75
N PHE A 39 -0.30 1.59 3.03
CA PHE A 39 0.76 2.30 2.31
C PHE A 39 2.08 1.55 2.36
N GLU A 40 2.47 1.08 3.55
CA GLU A 40 3.73 0.40 3.82
C GLU A 40 3.85 -0.90 3.02
N ASN A 41 2.76 -1.68 2.98
CA ASN A 41 2.71 -2.92 2.18
C ASN A 41 2.76 -2.61 0.67
N GLY A 42 2.05 -1.57 0.22
CA GLY A 42 2.12 -1.13 -1.17
C GLY A 42 3.51 -0.65 -1.59
N MET A 43 4.21 0.04 -0.69
CA MET A 43 5.58 0.51 -0.94
C MET A 43 6.55 -0.65 -1.05
N HIS A 44 6.46 -1.64 -0.15
CA HIS A 44 7.28 -2.85 -0.21
C HIS A 44 7.11 -3.59 -1.56
N LEU A 45 5.88 -3.71 -2.06
CA LEU A 45 5.62 -4.32 -3.36
C LEU A 45 6.22 -3.53 -4.52
N LEU A 46 6.20 -2.19 -4.43
CA LEU A 46 6.83 -1.34 -5.44
C LEU A 46 8.35 -1.51 -5.44
N GLU A 47 8.97 -1.58 -4.26
CA GLU A 47 10.41 -1.85 -4.10
C GLU A 47 10.78 -3.23 -4.68
N GLU A 48 9.98 -4.26 -4.41
CA GLU A 48 10.17 -5.60 -4.97
C GLU A 48 10.05 -5.60 -6.51
N LEU A 49 9.07 -4.88 -7.08
CA LEU A 49 8.92 -4.73 -8.53
C LEU A 49 10.13 -4.05 -9.16
N VAL A 50 10.62 -2.96 -8.55
CA VAL A 50 11.81 -2.24 -9.04
C VAL A 50 13.03 -3.15 -8.98
N ALA A 51 13.27 -3.82 -7.86
CA ALA A 51 14.39 -4.74 -7.70
C ALA A 51 14.38 -5.85 -8.77
N GLN A 52 13.19 -6.41 -9.08
CA GLN A 52 13.05 -7.43 -10.10
C GLN A 52 13.39 -6.93 -11.51
N VAL A 53 13.05 -5.68 -11.84
CA VAL A 53 13.40 -5.05 -13.12
C VAL A 53 14.90 -4.74 -13.19
N GLU A 54 15.48 -4.26 -12.09
CA GLU A 54 16.89 -3.88 -12.00
C GLU A 54 17.85 -5.08 -12.02
N GLU A 55 17.45 -6.23 -11.47
CA GLU A 55 18.22 -7.48 -11.54
C GLU A 55 18.44 -7.94 -12.99
N GLY A 56 17.56 -7.53 -13.90
CA GLY A 56 17.60 -7.93 -15.30
C GLY A 56 17.22 -9.40 -15.50
N GLY A 57 17.41 -9.90 -16.72
CA GLY A 57 17.06 -11.30 -17.04
C GLY A 57 15.56 -11.59 -17.17
N LEU A 58 14.70 -10.57 -17.05
CA LEU A 58 13.29 -10.66 -17.40
C LEU A 58 13.13 -10.77 -18.91
N ASP A 59 12.28 -11.71 -19.35
CA ASP A 59 11.76 -11.70 -20.69
C ASP A 59 10.82 -10.49 -20.90
N LEU A 60 10.55 -10.16 -22.17
CA LEU A 60 9.78 -8.98 -22.53
C LEU A 60 8.37 -8.99 -21.91
N GLU A 61 7.72 -10.15 -21.88
CA GLU A 61 6.36 -10.29 -21.35
C GLU A 61 6.33 -10.02 -19.84
N LYS A 62 7.29 -10.57 -19.07
CA LYS A 62 7.42 -10.28 -17.64
C LYS A 62 7.79 -8.84 -17.36
N ALA A 63 8.65 -8.23 -18.19
CA ALA A 63 8.99 -6.82 -18.06
C ALA A 63 7.75 -5.92 -18.26
N MET A 64 6.93 -6.23 -19.28
CA MET A 64 5.66 -5.54 -19.51
C MET A 64 4.68 -5.73 -18.35
N MET A 65 4.51 -6.97 -17.86
CA MET A 65 3.65 -7.23 -16.70
C MET A 65 4.12 -6.48 -15.45
N SER A 66 5.42 -6.47 -15.17
CA SER A 66 5.99 -5.76 -14.01
C SER A 66 5.72 -4.25 -14.09
N TYR A 67 5.85 -3.68 -15.28
CA TYR A 67 5.52 -2.27 -15.53
C TYR A 67 4.02 -1.98 -15.29
N GLU A 68 3.13 -2.79 -15.87
CA GLU A 68 1.68 -2.64 -15.67
C GLU A 68 1.29 -2.75 -14.19
N ARG A 69 1.84 -3.74 -13.47
CA ARG A 69 1.60 -3.89 -12.03
C ARG A 69 2.17 -2.72 -11.22
N GLY A 70 3.31 -2.19 -11.63
CA GLY A 70 3.90 -0.98 -11.04
C GLY A 70 2.96 0.23 -11.13
N ILE A 71 2.28 0.43 -12.26
CA ILE A 71 1.26 1.50 -12.41
C ILE A 71 0.13 1.31 -11.40
N VAL A 72 -0.40 0.09 -11.28
CA VAL A 72 -1.49 -0.22 -10.33
C VAL A 72 -1.09 0.06 -8.89
N VAL A 73 0.13 -0.32 -8.49
CA VAL A 73 0.65 -0.06 -7.14
C VAL A 73 0.81 1.44 -6.91
N LEU A 74 1.38 2.19 -7.87
CA LEU A 74 1.56 3.64 -7.78
C LEU A 74 0.23 4.39 -7.65
N ASP A 75 -0.78 4.01 -8.41
CA ASP A 75 -2.10 4.64 -8.35
C ASP A 75 -2.77 4.41 -7.00
N HIS A 76 -2.69 3.19 -6.47
CA HIS A 76 -3.17 2.90 -5.12
C HIS A 76 -2.45 3.74 -4.05
N LEU A 77 -1.11 3.84 -4.12
CA LEU A 77 -0.33 4.64 -3.17
C LEU A 77 -0.71 6.12 -3.21
N ARG A 78 -0.90 6.68 -4.41
CA ARG A 78 -1.39 8.06 -4.59
C ARG A 78 -2.75 8.28 -3.97
N GLU A 79 -3.68 7.34 -4.12
CA GLU A 79 -4.98 7.42 -3.46
C GLU A 79 -4.86 7.37 -1.94
N VAL A 80 -4.00 6.51 -1.40
CA VAL A 80 -3.78 6.42 0.05
C VAL A 80 -3.26 7.75 0.60
N LEU A 81 -2.27 8.35 -0.07
CA LEU A 81 -1.74 9.66 0.29
C LEU A 81 -2.79 10.76 0.17
N SER A 82 -3.55 10.80 -0.93
CA SER A 82 -4.62 11.78 -1.13
C SER A 82 -5.67 11.72 -0.01
N ARG A 83 -6.09 10.51 0.39
CA ARG A 83 -7.00 10.33 1.54
C ARG A 83 -6.40 10.80 2.86
N ALA A 84 -5.11 10.63 3.06
CA ALA A 84 -4.41 11.12 4.25
C ALA A 84 -4.35 12.66 4.26
N GLU A 85 -4.02 13.27 3.13
CA GLU A 85 -3.98 14.74 2.97
C GLU A 85 -5.36 15.36 3.21
N GLN A 86 -6.43 14.79 2.65
CA GLN A 86 -7.81 15.25 2.88
C GLN A 86 -8.19 15.23 4.36
N LYS A 87 -7.82 14.17 5.09
CA LYS A 87 -8.06 14.08 6.54
C LYS A 87 -7.32 15.18 7.30
N LEU A 88 -6.08 15.48 6.92
CA LEU A 88 -5.32 16.57 7.54
C LEU A 88 -5.94 17.93 7.26
N GLN A 89 -6.46 18.17 6.06
CA GLN A 89 -7.15 19.43 5.70
C GLN A 89 -8.40 19.67 6.54
N VAL A 90 -9.19 18.63 6.81
CA VAL A 90 -10.37 18.72 7.70
C VAL A 90 -9.94 19.10 9.11
N VAL A 91 -8.95 18.39 9.69
CA VAL A 91 -8.44 18.68 11.04
C VAL A 91 -7.91 20.11 11.17
N GLN A 92 -7.20 20.61 10.15
CA GLN A 92 -6.70 21.99 10.14
C GLN A 92 -7.82 23.03 10.05
N SER A 93 -8.88 22.73 9.29
CA SER A 93 -10.05 23.60 9.15
C SER A 93 -10.82 23.70 10.47
N ASP A 94 -11.06 22.55 11.12
CA ASP A 94 -11.74 22.46 12.42
C ASP A 94 -10.95 23.16 13.54
N ALA A 95 -9.62 22.98 13.57
CA ALA A 95 -8.75 23.61 14.56
C ALA A 95 -8.63 25.14 14.39
N SER A 96 -8.90 25.66 13.19
CA SER A 96 -8.81 27.09 12.87
C SER A 96 -10.13 27.85 13.09
N GLY A 97 -11.17 27.20 13.63
CA GLY A 97 -12.40 27.87 14.06
C GLY A 97 -13.26 28.45 12.93
N ARG A 98 -13.43 27.73 11.83
CA ARG A 98 -14.53 27.94 10.88
C ARG A 98 -15.38 26.69 10.77
#